data_AF-A0A1Q7NI59-F1
#
_entry.id   AF-A0A1Q7NI59-F1
#
_cell.length_a   1.000
_cell.length_b   1.000
_cell.length_c   1.000
_cell.angle_alpha   90.00
_cell.angle_beta   90.00
_cell.angle_gamma   90.00
#
_symmetry.space_group_name_H-M   'P 1'
#
loop_
_entity.id
_entity.type
_entity.pdbx_description
1 polymer ?
#
loop_
_entity_poly.entity_id
_entity_poly.type
_entity_poly.pdbx_seq_one_letter_code
_entity_poly.pdbx_strand_id
1 'polypeptide(L)'
;MVTCRSASIRSLDEVIARFGHGTPQRQLVTTRLLRIYDLARGTGKLERFVIFGSYVTAKPNPNDVDIILIMRDDFREPECDEETGLPSFAVAR
;
A
#
# COMPACT_ATOMS: atom_id res chain seq x y z
N MET A 1 12.11 -24.51 8.50
CA MET A 1 13.17 -23.51 8.29
C MET A 1 12.68 -22.50 7.26
N VAL A 2 12.00 -21.43 7.70
CA VAL A 2 11.62 -20.35 6.79
C VAL A 2 12.83 -19.44 6.68
N THR A 3 13.53 -19.48 5.55
CA THR A 3 14.63 -18.55 5.29
C THR A 3 14.06 -17.15 5.14
N CYS A 4 14.10 -16.36 6.21
CA CYS A 4 13.88 -14.93 6.16
C CYS A 4 15.08 -14.30 5.43
N ARG A 5 15.03 -14.23 4.10
CA ARG A 5 15.94 -13.36 3.36
C ARG A 5 15.42 -11.95 3.53
N SER A 6 15.88 -11.27 4.59
CA SER A 6 15.71 -9.84 4.77
C SER A 6 16.38 -9.11 3.61
N ALA A 7 15.58 -8.74 2.61
CA ALA A 7 15.95 -7.65 1.73
C ALA A 7 15.51 -6.37 2.44
N SER A 8 16.43 -5.46 2.71
CA SER A 8 16.11 -4.10 3.13
C SER A 8 15.50 -3.38 1.93
N ILE A 9 14.24 -3.66 1.64
CA ILE A 9 13.49 -2.94 0.63
C ILE A 9 13.28 -1.53 1.14
N ARG A 10 13.80 -0.55 0.41
CA ARG A 10 13.91 0.83 0.90
C ARG A 10 12.86 1.76 0.30
N SER A 11 12.26 1.37 -0.83
CA SER A 11 11.25 2.16 -1.54
C SER A 11 10.10 1.31 -2.07
N LEU A 12 8.95 1.94 -2.29
CA LEU A 12 7.78 1.31 -2.89
C LEU A 12 8.08 0.76 -4.31
N ASP A 13 8.90 1.46 -5.09
CA ASP A 13 9.29 1.04 -6.43
C ASP A 13 10.01 -0.31 -6.42
N GLU A 14 10.88 -0.55 -5.43
CA GLU A 14 11.58 -1.82 -5.28
C GLU A 14 10.61 -2.95 -4.88
N VAL A 15 9.60 -2.65 -4.05
CA VAL A 15 8.52 -3.62 -3.72
C VAL A 15 7.78 -4.00 -5.01
N ILE A 16 7.38 -3.01 -5.80
CA ILE A 16 6.59 -3.23 -7.03
C ILE A 16 7.42 -3.98 -8.07
N ALA A 17 8.67 -3.58 -8.27
CA ALA A 17 9.59 -4.23 -9.20
C ALA A 17 9.80 -5.71 -8.85
N ARG A 18 9.72 -6.07 -7.56
CA ARG A 18 9.95 -7.44 -7.10
C ARG A 18 8.69 -8.29 -6.98
N PHE A 19 7.57 -7.71 -6.57
CA PHE A 19 6.35 -8.43 -6.21
C PHE A 19 5.14 -8.08 -7.07
N GLY A 20 5.21 -7.00 -7.84
CA GLY A 20 4.07 -6.47 -8.58
C GLY A 20 3.75 -7.15 -9.92
N HIS A 21 4.57 -8.11 -10.35
CA HIS A 21 4.47 -8.75 -11.65
C HIS A 21 4.24 -10.27 -11.57
N GLY A 22 4.08 -10.92 -12.72
CA GLY A 22 4.05 -12.39 -12.87
C GLY A 22 2.66 -12.98 -13.10
N THR A 23 1.64 -12.51 -12.37
CA THR A 23 0.24 -12.95 -12.56
C THR A 23 -0.71 -11.76 -12.66
N PRO A 24 -1.86 -11.89 -13.35
CA PRO A 24 -2.89 -10.85 -13.37
C PRO A 24 -3.37 -10.48 -11.96
N GLN A 25 -3.43 -11.47 -11.05
CA GLN A 25 -3.77 -11.23 -9.65
C GLN A 25 -2.76 -10.32 -8.96
N ARG A 26 -1.44 -10.56 -9.15
CA ARG A 26 -0.41 -9.68 -8.59
C ARG A 26 -0.51 -8.26 -9.13
N GLN A 27 -0.78 -8.10 -10.42
CA GLN A 27 -0.97 -6.78 -11.02
C GLN A 27 -2.18 -6.06 -10.42
N LEU A 28 -3.32 -6.74 -10.31
CA LEU A 28 -4.54 -6.18 -9.70
C LEU A 28 -4.31 -5.72 -8.25
N VAL A 29 -3.69 -6.58 -7.45
CA VAL A 29 -3.38 -6.35 -6.05
C VAL A 29 -2.37 -5.19 -5.91
N THR A 30 -1.41 -5.08 -6.83
CA THR A 30 -0.44 -3.96 -6.90
C THR A 30 -1.10 -2.64 -7.26
N THR A 31 -2.06 -2.62 -8.18
CA THR A 31 -2.82 -1.42 -8.50
C THR A 31 -3.58 -0.89 -7.28
N ARG A 32 -4.14 -1.79 -6.46
CA ARG A 32 -4.80 -1.41 -5.20
C ARG A 32 -3.81 -0.84 -4.19
N LEU A 33 -2.65 -1.49 -4.03
CA LEU A 33 -1.56 -1.00 -3.18
C LEU A 33 -1.14 0.42 -3.56
N LEU A 34 -0.90 0.67 -4.85
CA LEU A 34 -0.53 1.98 -5.38
C LEU A 34 -1.58 3.05 -5.05
N ARG A 35 -2.86 2.73 -5.27
CA ARG A 35 -3.97 3.64 -4.94
C ARG A 35 -3.98 4.00 -3.45
N ILE A 36 -3.80 3.03 -2.56
CA ILE A 36 -3.78 3.29 -1.11
C ILE A 36 -2.55 4.12 -0.71
N TYR A 37 -1.39 3.83 -1.31
CA TYR A 37 -0.18 4.61 -1.07
C TYR A 37 -0.36 6.07 -1.51
N ASP A 38 -0.91 6.32 -2.69
CA ASP A 38 -1.16 7.67 -3.19
C ASP A 38 -2.14 8.43 -2.30
N LEU A 39 -3.20 7.77 -1.83
CA LEU A 39 -4.15 8.35 -0.88
C LEU A 39 -3.44 8.72 0.44
N ALA A 40 -2.74 7.77 1.04
CA ALA A 40 -2.04 7.99 2.31
C ALA A 40 -0.97 9.08 2.20
N ARG A 41 -0.20 9.09 1.10
CA ARG A 41 0.81 10.11 0.82
C ARG A 41 0.17 11.49 0.57
N GLY A 42 -0.98 11.54 -0.11
CA GLY A 42 -1.72 12.77 -0.39
C GLY A 42 -2.13 13.55 0.86
N THR A 43 -2.25 12.88 2.00
CA THR A 43 -2.48 13.55 3.30
C THR A 43 -1.34 14.47 3.74
N GLY A 44 -0.11 14.24 3.24
CA GLY A 44 1.10 14.89 3.76
C GLY A 44 1.47 14.47 5.20
N LYS A 45 0.78 13.48 5.77
CA LYS A 45 0.95 13.02 7.16
C LYS A 45 1.51 11.60 7.28
N LEU A 46 1.75 10.90 6.18
CA LEU A 46 2.31 9.56 6.18
C LEU A 46 3.79 9.57 6.61
N GLU A 47 4.11 8.91 7.73
CA GLU A 47 5.49 8.76 8.23
C GLU A 47 6.12 7.45 7.78
N ARG A 48 5.36 6.35 7.86
CA ARG A 48 5.85 5.02 7.46
C ARG A 48 4.74 4.22 6.80
N PHE A 49 5.14 3.50 5.75
CA PHE A 49 4.28 2.61 5.00
C PHE A 49 4.90 1.22 5.02
N VAL A 50 4.28 0.28 5.74
CA VAL A 50 4.80 -1.08 5.92
C VAL A 50 3.90 -2.06 5.19
N ILE A 51 4.48 -2.86 4.29
CA ILE A 51 3.78 -3.88 3.52
C ILE A 51 4.20 -5.25 4.03
N PHE A 52 3.24 -6.13 4.29
CA PHE A 52 3.52 -7.46 4.81
C PHE A 52 2.53 -8.49 4.25
N GLY A 53 2.48 -9.66 4.90
CA GLY A 53 1.54 -10.72 4.56
C GLY A 53 1.87 -11.42 3.26
N SER A 54 0.84 -11.91 2.58
CA SER A 54 1.01 -12.86 1.47
C SER A 54 1.60 -12.23 0.21
N TYR A 55 1.41 -10.91 0.02
CA TYR A 55 1.86 -10.16 -1.15
C TYR A 55 3.38 -10.15 -1.33
N VAL A 56 4.14 -9.97 -0.24
CA VAL A 56 5.62 -9.89 -0.23
C VAL A 56 6.32 -11.26 -0.22
N THR A 57 5.57 -12.34 -0.48
CA THR A 57 6.11 -13.70 -0.57
C THR A 57 6.23 -14.15 -2.03
N ALA A 58 6.67 -15.38 -2.28
CA ALA A 58 6.68 -16.00 -3.61
C ALA A 58 5.33 -16.59 -4.06
N LYS A 59 4.25 -16.41 -3.29
CA LYS A 59 2.92 -16.97 -3.61
C LYS A 59 2.41 -16.42 -4.95
N PRO A 60 2.05 -17.23 -5.96
CA PRO A 60 1.71 -16.72 -7.29
C PRO A 60 0.44 -15.86 -7.29
N ASN A 61 -0.53 -16.20 -6.43
CA ASN A 61 -1.81 -15.51 -6.30
C ASN A 61 -2.00 -15.03 -4.84
N PRO A 62 -1.50 -13.83 -4.48
CA PRO A 62 -1.90 -13.19 -3.22
C PRO A 62 -3.38 -12.79 -3.30
N ASN A 63 -4.13 -12.99 -2.21
CA ASN A 63 -5.55 -12.66 -2.19
C ASN A 63 -5.75 -11.15 -2.01
N ASP A 64 -4.90 -10.55 -1.18
CA ASP A 64 -4.98 -9.20 -0.64
C ASP A 64 -3.58 -8.60 -0.39
N VAL A 65 -3.55 -7.32 0.00
CA VAL A 65 -2.35 -6.63 0.52
C VAL A 65 -2.61 -6.26 1.96
N ASP A 66 -1.70 -6.69 2.83
CA ASP A 66 -1.69 -6.29 4.22
C ASP A 66 -0.72 -5.10 4.40
N ILE A 67 -1.22 -3.98 4.91
CA ILE A 67 -0.44 -2.77 5.15
C ILE A 67 -0.66 -2.22 6.57
N ILE A 68 0.41 -1.65 7.13
CA ILE A 68 0.35 -0.79 8.32
C ILE A 68 0.76 0.61 7.88
N LEU A 69 -0.09 1.58 8.17
CA LEU A 69 0.16 3.01 7.98
C LEU A 69 0.54 3.61 9.33
N ILE A 70 1.71 4.23 9.40
CA ILE A 70 2.09 5.09 10.51
C ILE A 70 1.94 6.52 10.03
N MET A 71 1.00 7.23 10.62
CA MET A 71 0.71 8.63 10.33
C MET A 71 1.24 9.50 11.48
N ARG A 72 1.53 10.77 11.19
CA ARG A 72 1.82 11.77 12.21
C ARG A 72 0.69 11.85 13.24
N ASP A 73 1.03 12.20 14.47
CA ASP A 73 0.08 12.36 15.59
C ASP A 73 -1.02 13.40 15.35
N ASP A 74 -0.73 14.40 14.52
CA ASP A 74 -1.66 15.44 14.07
C ASP A 74 -2.53 15.02 12.87
N PHE A 75 -2.47 13.74 12.47
CA PHE A 75 -3.39 13.19 11.49
C PHE A 75 -4.82 13.18 12.05
N ARG A 76 -5.73 13.78 11.29
CA ARG A 76 -7.16 13.72 11.53
C ARG A 76 -7.79 12.94 10.40
N GLU A 77 -8.81 12.15 10.75
CA GLU A 77 -9.61 11.48 9.74
C GLU A 77 -10.21 12.54 8.82
N PRO A 78 -9.96 12.49 7.51
CA PRO A 78 -10.68 13.34 6.59
C PRO A 78 -12.16 12.96 6.64
N GLU A 79 -13.05 13.95 6.57
CA GLU A 79 -14.44 13.65 6.24
C GLU A 79 -14.47 12.86 4.93
N CYS A 80 -15.07 11.67 4.97
CA CYS A 80 -15.38 10.92 3.76
C CYS A 80 -16.44 11.72 3.01
N ASP A 81 -16.17 12.00 1.75
CA ASP A 81 -17.19 12.54 0.87
C ASP A 81 -18.18 11.40 0.59
N GLU A 82 -19.39 11.52 1.15
CA GLU A 82 -20.40 10.44 1.14
C GLU A 82 -20.89 10.10 -0.28
N GLU A 83 -20.70 10.98 -1.28
CA GLU A 83 -21.03 10.68 -2.67
C GLU A 83 -19.98 9.78 -3.33
N THR A 84 -18.70 9.96 -2.98
CA THR A 84 -17.59 9.24 -3.65
C THR A 84 -17.05 8.08 -2.83
N GLY A 85 -17.34 8.04 -1.52
CA GLY A 85 -16.73 7.10 -0.57
C GLY A 85 -15.22 7.28 -0.46
N LEU A 86 -14.69 8.41 -0.93
CA LEU A 86 -13.28 8.75 -0.87
C LEU A 86 -13.03 9.77 0.24
N PRO A 87 -11.85 9.75 0.86
CA PRO A 87 -11.47 10.82 1.76
C PRO A 87 -11.48 12.16 1.01
N SER A 88 -11.99 13.23 1.63
CA SER A 88 -12.13 14.57 1.02
C SER A 88 -10.85 15.11 0.35
N PHE A 89 -9.67 14.73 0.85
CA PHE A 89 -8.39 15.10 0.23
C PHE A 89 -8.16 14.46 -1.16
N ALA A 90 -8.87 13.38 -1.49
CA ALA A 90 -8.81 12.72 -2.80
C ALA A 90 -9.77 13.32 -3.82
N VAL A 91 -10.73 14.13 -3.35
CA VAL A 91 -11.71 14.86 -4.17
C VAL A 91 -11.22 16.29 -4.46
N ALA A 92 -10.39 16.86 -3.59
CA ALA A 92 -9.77 18.17 -3.79
C ALA A 92 -8.83 18.18 -5.00
N ARG A 93 -9.31 18.71 -6.13
CA ARG A 93 -8.53 19.16 -7.29
C ARG A 93 -8.45 20.68 -7.31
#